data_AF-A0A1Q7FHG4-F1
#
_entry.id   AF-A0A1Q7FHG4-F1
#
_cell.length_a   1.000
_cell.length_b   1.000
_cell.length_c   1.000
_cell.angle_alpha   90.00
_cell.angle_beta   90.00
_cell.angle_gamma   90.00
#
_symmetry.space_group_name_H-M   'P 1'
#
loop_
_entity.id
_entity.type
_entity.pdbx_description
1 polymer ?
#
loop_
_entity_poly.entity_id
_entity_poly.type
_entity_poly.pdbx_seq_one_letter_code
_entity_poly.pdbx_strand_id
1 'polypeptide(L)'
;MDTIKHWNRITNGSCIYQNDHLDAMNIITEEYDSPVMAKTCGCKPNKRKVTYSFLSESHSLCLDRKDLINAQLEACNKLIKYASDEDDRNAVEKEINELRMTLDLMT
;
A
#
# COMPACT_ATOMS: atom_id res chain seq x y z
N MET A 1 -24.22 15.37 11.24
CA MET A 1 -23.24 16.26 11.87
C MET A 1 -21.89 15.87 11.32
N ASP A 2 -21.33 16.80 10.56
CA ASP A 2 -20.36 16.59 9.51
C ASP A 2 -18.96 16.28 10.05
N THR A 3 -18.43 15.11 9.70
CA THR A 3 -17.05 14.75 9.99
C THR A 3 -16.14 15.46 9.00
N ILE A 4 -15.39 16.44 9.49
CA ILE A 4 -14.39 17.16 8.70
C ILE A 4 -13.23 16.21 8.42
N LYS A 5 -13.10 15.79 7.16
CA LYS A 5 -11.99 14.98 6.65
C LYS A 5 -10.82 15.92 6.36
N HIS A 6 -9.79 15.91 7.20
CA HIS A 6 -8.57 16.69 6.96
C HIS A 6 -7.38 15.75 6.75
N TRP A 7 -6.80 15.82 5.56
CA TRP A 7 -5.48 15.26 5.26
C TRP A 7 -4.41 16.23 5.74
N ASN A 8 -3.62 15.86 6.75
CA ASN A 8 -2.43 16.64 7.09
C ASN A 8 -1.31 16.32 6.10
N ARG A 9 -1.02 17.30 5.24
CA ARG A 9 0.10 17.26 4.30
C ARG A 9 1.40 17.49 5.06
N ILE A 10 2.11 16.42 5.42
CA ILE A 10 3.53 16.53 5.78
C ILE A 10 4.33 16.62 4.48
N THR A 11 5.19 17.63 4.37
CA THR A 11 5.96 18.06 3.19
C THR A 11 7.02 17.05 2.68
N ASN A 12 6.84 15.76 2.89
CA ASN A 12 7.74 14.71 2.39
C ASN A 12 6.97 13.47 1.96
N GLY A 13 6.15 13.58 0.90
CA GLY A 13 5.69 12.44 0.09
C GLY A 13 5.07 11.22 0.80
N SER A 14 4.69 11.34 2.07
CA SER A 14 4.15 10.26 2.89
C SER A 14 2.70 10.58 3.22
N CYS A 15 1.81 9.82 2.58
CA CYS A 15 0.45 9.64 3.04
C CYS A 15 0.49 8.65 4.21
N ILE A 16 0.50 9.15 5.45
CA ILE A 16 0.23 8.34 6.64
C ILE A 16 -1.18 8.69 7.11
N TYR A 17 -2.02 7.67 7.21
CA TYR A 17 -3.26 7.74 7.96
C TYR A 17 -2.88 7.69 9.44
N GLN A 18 -2.90 8.83 10.12
CA GLN A 18 -2.68 8.91 11.56
C GLN A 18 -4.03 9.16 12.24
N ASN A 19 -4.49 8.19 13.04
CA ASN A 19 -5.48 8.41 14.07
C ASN A 19 -4.73 8.82 15.34
N ASP A 20 -5.04 10.00 15.87
CA ASP A 20 -4.58 10.47 17.17
C ASP A 20 -5.60 10.07 18.26
N HIS A 21 -5.09 9.82 19.48
CA HIS A 21 -5.76 9.52 20.76
C HIS A 21 -6.21 8.05 21.03
N LEU A 22 -6.03 7.44 22.22
CA LEU A 22 -5.49 7.84 23.54
C LEU A 22 -5.19 6.57 24.37
N ASP A 23 -4.21 6.63 25.28
CA ASP A 23 -3.83 5.58 26.24
C ASP A 23 -4.98 4.94 27.04
N ALA A 24 -5.30 3.69 26.70
CA ALA A 24 -5.75 2.65 27.61
C ALA A 24 -5.54 1.31 26.88
N MET A 25 -5.17 0.25 27.58
CA MET A 25 -4.94 -1.11 27.05
C MET A 25 -6.10 -1.56 26.13
N ASN A 26 -6.00 -1.25 24.84
CA ASN A 26 -6.95 -1.56 23.80
C ASN A 26 -6.09 -2.03 22.64
N ILE A 27 -6.13 -3.33 22.35
CA ILE A 27 -5.46 -3.86 21.17
C ILE A 27 -6.26 -3.28 20.01
N ILE A 28 -5.79 -2.18 19.43
CA ILE A 28 -6.30 -1.66 18.17
C ILE A 28 -5.89 -2.71 17.14
N THR A 29 -6.74 -3.70 16.93
CA THR A 29 -6.70 -4.47 15.69
C THR A 29 -7.11 -3.48 14.62
N GLU A 30 -6.13 -2.78 14.06
CA GLU A 30 -6.29 -2.13 12.77
C GLU A 30 -6.64 -3.26 11.80
N GLU A 31 -7.93 -3.49 11.58
CA GLU A 31 -8.43 -4.42 10.57
C GLU A 31 -8.10 -3.80 9.21
N TYR A 32 -6.83 -3.93 8.82
CA TYR A 32 -6.41 -3.65 7.48
C TYR A 32 -6.99 -4.74 6.58
N ASP A 33 -7.82 -4.33 5.61
CA ASP A 33 -8.41 -5.23 4.61
C ASP A 33 -7.37 -6.07 3.83
N SER A 34 -6.09 -5.69 3.87
CA SER A 34 -5.01 -6.41 3.18
C SER A 34 -3.76 -6.48 4.04
N PRO A 35 -3.06 -7.62 4.12
CA PRO A 35 -1.87 -7.79 4.96
C PRO A 35 -0.64 -7.01 4.46
N VAL A 36 -0.72 -6.47 3.24
CA VAL A 36 0.36 -5.76 2.55
C VAL A 36 -0.07 -4.32 2.24
N MET A 37 0.78 -3.36 2.58
CA MET A 37 0.66 -1.97 2.16
C MET A 37 1.63 -1.68 1.01
N ALA A 38 1.14 -1.08 -0.06
CA ALA A 38 1.96 -0.60 -1.18
C ALA A 38 2.15 0.93 -1.08
N LYS A 39 3.35 1.41 -1.41
CA LYS A 39 3.69 2.83 -1.52
C LYS A 39 4.56 3.06 -2.74
N THR A 40 4.42 4.21 -3.39
CA THR A 40 5.41 4.67 -4.35
C THR A 40 6.52 5.43 -3.65
N CYS A 41 7.77 5.20 -4.05
CA CYS A 41 8.92 5.94 -3.57
C CYS A 41 9.83 6.36 -4.72
N GLY A 42 10.62 7.42 -4.49
CA GLY A 42 11.54 7.98 -5.47
C GLY A 42 11.20 9.44 -5.80
N CYS A 43 12.20 10.31 -5.74
CA CYS A 43 12.04 11.75 -5.97
C CYS A 43 12.39 12.19 -7.41
N LYS A 44 12.84 11.26 -8.26
CA LYS A 44 13.28 11.56 -9.63
C LYS A 44 12.25 11.02 -10.62
N PRO A 45 11.87 11.80 -11.65
CA PRO A 45 11.04 11.29 -12.74
C PRO A 45 11.72 10.06 -13.37
N ASN A 46 10.92 9.07 -13.76
CA ASN A 46 11.37 7.75 -14.24
C ASN A 46 12.14 6.85 -13.24
N LYS A 47 12.23 7.23 -11.95
CA LYS A 47 12.81 6.38 -10.89
C LYS A 47 11.81 6.05 -9.77
N ARG A 48 10.52 6.34 -9.99
CA ARG A 48 9.44 5.88 -9.11
C ARG A 48 9.41 4.36 -9.09
N LYS A 49 9.28 3.79 -7.89
CA LYS A 49 9.15 2.35 -7.65
C LYS A 49 8.05 2.10 -6.64
N VAL A 50 7.41 0.94 -6.73
CA VAL A 50 6.49 0.46 -5.69
C VAL A 50 7.30 -0.30 -4.64
N THR A 51 6.99 -0.06 -3.38
CA THR A 51 7.56 -0.77 -2.23
C THR A 51 6.43 -1.33 -1.38
N TYR A 52 6.66 -2.50 -0.80
CA TYR A 52 5.69 -3.22 0.02
C TYR A 52 6.12 -3.27 1.48
N SER A 53 5.16 -3.21 2.39
CA SER A 53 5.38 -3.40 3.83
C SER A 53 4.25 -4.26 4.41
N PHE A 54 4.60 -5.21 5.26
CA PHE A 54 3.61 -6.01 5.99
C PHE A 54 3.10 -5.24 7.20
N LEU A 55 1.80 -5.35 7.47
CA LEU A 55 1.13 -4.63 8.56
C LEU A 55 1.21 -5.38 9.90
N SER A 56 1.57 -6.66 9.87
CA SER A 56 1.97 -7.40 11.07
C SER A 56 3.07 -8.40 10.70
N GLU A 57 4.09 -8.51 11.56
CA GLU A 57 5.28 -9.35 11.34
C GLU A 57 4.93 -10.84 11.16
N SER A 58 3.84 -11.31 11.76
CA SER A 58 3.41 -12.71 11.71
C SER A 58 2.78 -13.13 10.38
N HIS A 59 2.32 -12.20 9.54
CA HIS A 59 1.70 -12.54 8.25
C HIS A 59 2.72 -12.84 7.14
N SER A 60 3.95 -12.37 7.25
CA SER A 60 4.98 -12.61 6.24
C SER A 60 5.42 -14.08 6.15
N LEU A 61 5.25 -14.85 7.24
CA LEU A 61 5.68 -16.24 7.38
C LEU A 61 4.63 -17.26 6.94
N CYS A 62 3.38 -16.84 6.69
CA CYS A 62 2.25 -17.75 6.47
C CYS A 62 1.60 -17.64 5.08
N LEU A 63 2.11 -16.78 4.20
CA LEU A 63 1.52 -16.59 2.87
C LEU A 63 2.27 -17.42 1.82
N ASP A 64 1.53 -18.24 1.09
CA ASP A 64 2.04 -18.87 -0.12
C ASP A 64 2.43 -17.79 -1.14
N ARG A 65 3.39 -18.11 -2.03
CA ARG A 65 3.86 -17.15 -3.04
C ARG A 65 2.73 -16.57 -3.88
N LYS A 66 1.73 -17.41 -4.20
CA LYS A 66 0.53 -17.00 -4.94
C LYS A 66 -0.30 -15.99 -4.14
N ASP A 67 -0.51 -16.24 -2.86
CA ASP A 67 -1.28 -15.36 -1.97
C ASP A 67 -0.55 -14.04 -1.71
N LEU A 68 0.78 -14.07 -1.61
CA LEU A 68 1.60 -12.86 -1.51
C LEU A 68 1.45 -11.97 -2.75
N ILE A 69 1.51 -12.56 -3.96
CA ILE A 69 1.32 -11.81 -5.21
C ILE A 69 -0.10 -11.23 -5.30
N ASN A 70 -1.11 -11.99 -4.88
CA ASN A 70 -2.49 -11.50 -4.81
C ASN A 70 -2.64 -10.33 -3.83
N ALA A 71 -2.02 -10.41 -2.65
CA ALA A 71 -2.02 -9.31 -1.68
C ALA A 71 -1.31 -8.06 -2.22
N GLN A 72 -0.18 -8.22 -2.91
CA GLN A 72 0.51 -7.11 -3.58
C GLN A 72 -0.34 -6.48 -4.68
N LEU A 73 -1.04 -7.29 -5.49
CA LEU A 73 -1.97 -6.81 -6.51
C LEU A 73 -3.11 -6.00 -5.90
N GLU A 74 -3.68 -6.48 -4.80
CA GLU A 74 -4.74 -5.77 -4.08
C GLU A 74 -4.23 -4.41 -3.56
N ALA A 75 -3.05 -4.40 -2.94
CA ALA A 75 -2.40 -3.19 -2.44
C ALA A 75 -2.11 -2.18 -3.56
N CYS A 76 -1.62 -2.62 -4.72
CA CYS A 76 -1.39 -1.77 -5.88
C CYS A 76 -2.69 -1.22 -6.49
N ASN A 77 -3.76 -2.04 -6.57
CA ASN A 77 -5.08 -1.59 -7.02
C ASN A 77 -5.73 -0.59 -6.05
N LYS A 78 -5.38 -0.63 -4.76
CA LYS A 78 -5.74 0.41 -3.79
C LYS A 78 -4.89 1.67 -4.03
N LEU A 79 -3.57 1.53 -4.15
CA LEU A 79 -2.63 2.64 -4.33
C LEU A 79 -2.91 3.47 -5.59
N ILE A 80 -3.23 2.83 -6.72
CA ILE A 80 -3.49 3.53 -7.99
C ILE A 80 -4.68 4.50 -7.92
N LYS A 81 -5.68 4.22 -7.06
CA LYS A 81 -6.84 5.09 -6.85
C LYS A 81 -6.48 6.42 -6.19
N TYR A 82 -5.35 6.45 -5.49
CA TYR A 82 -4.85 7.62 -4.75
C TYR A 82 -3.61 8.25 -5.40
N ALA A 83 -3.03 7.60 -6.41
CA ALA A 83 -1.92 8.13 -7.19
C ALA A 83 -2.38 9.36 -7.98
N SER A 84 -2.03 10.55 -7.48
CA SER A 84 -2.39 11.83 -8.10
C SER A 84 -1.37 12.29 -9.14
N ASP A 85 -0.14 11.77 -9.05
CA ASP A 85 0.98 12.09 -9.93
C ASP A 85 1.10 11.06 -11.06
N GLU A 86 1.44 11.52 -12.26
CA GLU A 86 1.52 10.66 -13.45
C GLU A 86 2.69 9.67 -13.35
N ASP A 87 3.84 10.07 -12.80
CA ASP A 87 4.97 9.16 -12.58
C ASP A 87 4.59 8.08 -11.55
N ASP A 88 3.84 8.45 -10.51
CA ASP A 88 3.30 7.50 -9.53
C ASP A 88 2.35 6.50 -10.18
N ARG A 89 1.40 6.98 -10.98
CA ARG A 89 0.43 6.13 -11.65
C ARG A 89 1.11 5.17 -12.63
N ASN A 90 2.05 5.66 -13.43
CA ASN A 90 2.82 4.84 -14.37
C ASN A 90 3.63 3.76 -13.65
N ALA A 91 4.26 4.09 -12.52
CA ALA A 91 4.99 3.11 -11.72
C ALA A 91 4.08 2.02 -11.17
N VAL A 92 2.88 2.38 -10.68
CA VAL A 92 1.91 1.42 -10.14
C VAL A 92 1.28 0.57 -11.25
N GLU A 93 0.92 1.13 -12.40
CA GLU A 93 0.38 0.37 -13.53
C GLU A 93 1.41 -0.64 -14.07
N LYS A 94 2.67 -0.23 -14.17
CA LYS A 94 3.77 -1.13 -14.54
C LYS A 94 3.89 -2.30 -13.56
N GLU A 95 3.91 -2.00 -12.26
CA GLU A 95 4.01 -3.00 -11.21
C GLU A 95 2.83 -4.00 -11.25
N ILE A 96 1.60 -3.52 -11.44
CA ILE A 96 0.40 -4.37 -11.57
C ILE A 96 0.56 -5.35 -12.74
N ASN A 97 1.08 -4.89 -13.88
CA ASN A 97 1.29 -5.76 -15.04
C ASN A 97 2.37 -6.82 -14.78
N GLU A 98 3.49 -6.45 -14.14
CA GLU A 98 4.55 -7.40 -13.78
C GLU A 98 4.07 -8.47 -12.80
N LEU A 99 3.27 -8.08 -11.78
CA LEU A 99 2.66 -9.00 -10.83
C LEU A 99 1.66 -9.96 -11.50
N ARG A 100 0.82 -9.45 -12.41
CA ARG A 100 -0.12 -10.28 -13.19
C ARG A 100 0.62 -11.31 -14.04
N MET A 101 1.65 -10.89 -14.78
CA MET A 101 2.49 -11.80 -15.57
C MET A 101 3.15 -12.88 -14.70
N THR A 102 3.61 -12.50 -13.52
CA THR A 102 4.19 -13.44 -12.56
C THR A 102 3.16 -14.46 -12.06
N LEU A 103 1.94 -14.00 -11.78
CA LEU A 103 0.83 -14.86 -11.34
C LEU A 103 0.40 -15.84 -12.45
N ASP A 104 0.35 -15.37 -13.69
CA ASP A 104 0.03 -16.19 -14.87
C ASP A 104 1.06 -17.29 -15.09
N LEU A 105 2.35 -17.02 -14.85
CA LEU A 105 3.41 -18.02 -14.96
C LEU A 105 3.34 -19.11 -13.86
N MET A 106 2.63 -18.85 -12.77
CA MET A 106 2.41 -19.79 -11.67
C MET A 106 1.15 -20.64 -11.82
N THR A 107 0.33 -20.38 -12.85
CA THR A 107 -0.93 -21.09 -13.13
C THR A 107 -0.72 -22.15 -14.20
#